data_AF-A0AAD7XM43-F1
#
_entry.id   AF-A0AAD7XM43-F1
#
_cell.length_a   1.000
_cell.length_b   1.000
_cell.length_c   1.000
_cell.angle_alpha   90.00
_cell.angle_beta   90.00
_cell.angle_gamma   90.00
#
_symmetry.space_group_name_H-M   'P 1'
#
loop_
_entity.id
_entity.type
_entity.pdbx_description
1 polymer ?
#
loop_
_entity_poly.entity_id
_entity_poly.type
_entity_poly.pdbx_seq_one_letter_code
_entity_poly.pdbx_strand_id
1 'polypeptide(L)'
;MTLASGLFGAFVGLGLQFSSNTIRKLHLWRRPWEHLVLVGIGAWCGHNYPRWEDELLDSVNRMRVDRKLPPLKKAFWGVQVTTQGPPEE
;
A
#
# COMPACT_ATOMS: atom_id res chain seq x y z
N MET A 1 2.93 5.49 -10.06
CA MET A 1 3.85 4.33 -10.15
C MET A 1 3.06 3.04 -9.87
N THR A 2 2.22 2.60 -10.80
CA THR A 2 1.24 1.50 -10.58
C THR A 2 1.77 0.11 -10.93
N LEU A 3 2.74 0.01 -11.85
CA LEU A 3 3.36 -1.27 -12.23
C LEU A 3 4.33 -1.76 -11.15
N ALA A 4 5.20 -0.88 -10.65
CA ALA A 4 6.15 -1.23 -9.60
C ALA A 4 5.44 -1.63 -8.29
N SER A 5 4.36 -0.93 -7.92
CA SER A 5 3.58 -1.26 -6.72
C SER A 5 2.82 -2.58 -6.88
N GLY A 6 2.27 -2.86 -8.07
CA GLY A 6 1.66 -4.15 -8.39
C GLY A 6 2.66 -5.30 -8.36
N LEU A 7 3.85 -5.12 -8.94
CA LEU A 7 4.92 -6.12 -8.89
C LEU A 7 5.41 -6.35 -7.46
N PHE A 8 5.58 -5.29 -6.68
CA PHE A 8 5.93 -5.42 -5.26
C PHE A 8 4.85 -6.20 -4.49
N GLY A 9 3.57 -5.89 -4.72
CA GLY A 9 2.45 -6.64 -4.16
C GLY A 9 2.45 -8.12 -4.57
N ALA A 10 2.77 -8.43 -5.83
CA ALA A 10 2.93 -9.79 -6.32
C ALA A 10 4.06 -10.55 -5.59
N PHE A 11 5.21 -9.92 -5.38
CA PHE A 11 6.32 -10.51 -4.62
C PHE A 11 5.96 -10.75 -3.14
N VAL A 12 5.24 -9.83 -2.51
CA VAL A 12 4.72 -10.03 -1.15
C VAL A 12 3.75 -11.22 -1.10
N GLY A 13 2.88 -11.36 -2.11
CA GLY A 13 1.98 -12.51 -2.25
C GLY A 13 2.73 -13.85 -2.37
N LEU A 14 3.83 -13.89 -3.15
CA LEU A 14 4.71 -15.06 -3.23
C LEU A 14 5.45 -15.34 -1.91
N GLY A 15 5.96 -14.29 -1.26
CA GLY A 15 6.65 -14.42 0.01
C GLY A 15 5.75 -15.03 1.09
N LEU A 16 4.49 -14.59 1.15
CA LEU A 16 3.49 -15.11 2.09
C LEU A 16 3.21 -16.61 1.86
N GLN A 17 3.16 -17.03 0.60
CA GLN A 17 3.01 -18.45 0.23
C GLN A 17 4.23 -19.28 0.59
N PHE A 18 5.44 -18.77 0.38
CA PHE A 18 6.66 -19.44 0.79
C PHE A 18 6.77 -19.54 2.32
N SER A 19 6.39 -18.51 3.07
CA SER A 19 6.34 -18.57 4.53
C SER A 19 5.33 -19.60 5.03
N SER A 20 4.13 -19.64 4.44
CA SER A 20 3.10 -20.65 4.76
C SER A 20 3.61 -22.08 4.58
N ASN A 21 4.27 -22.36 3.46
CA ASN A 21 4.83 -23.68 3.16
C ASN A 21 6.03 -24.04 4.04
N THR A 22 6.85 -23.06 4.41
CA THR A 22 8.01 -23.23 5.30
C THR A 22 7.57 -23.59 6.71
N ILE A 23 6.55 -22.91 7.25
CA ILE A 23 6.00 -23.20 8.58
C ILE A 23 5.45 -24.63 8.66
N ARG A 24 4.88 -25.14 7.56
CA ARG A 24 4.34 -26.50 7.47
C ARG A 24 5.41 -27.57 7.18
N LYS A 25 6.69 -27.21 7.06
CA LYS A 25 7.79 -28.09 6.62
C LYS A 25 7.46 -28.85 5.31
N LEU A 26 6.66 -28.23 4.44
CA LEU A 26 6.20 -28.82 3.19
C LEU A 26 7.08 -28.36 2.03
N HIS A 27 7.30 -29.23 1.04
CA HIS A 27 8.03 -28.88 -0.18
C HIS A 27 7.38 -27.68 -0.87
N LEU A 28 8.19 -26.68 -1.26
CA LEU A 28 7.77 -25.37 -1.78
C LEU A 28 6.73 -25.41 -2.92
N TRP A 29 6.71 -26.49 -3.70
CA TRP A 29 6.02 -26.59 -4.99
C TRP A 29 4.77 -27.49 -4.97
N ARG A 30 4.25 -27.86 -3.80
CA ARG A 30 3.13 -28.82 -3.70
C ARG A 30 1.84 -28.34 -4.40
N ARG A 31 1.59 -27.03 -4.45
CA ARG A 31 0.37 -26.41 -5.02
C ARG A 31 0.72 -25.12 -5.81
N PRO A 32 1.23 -25.24 -7.05
CA PRO A 32 1.69 -24.06 -7.82
C PRO A 32 0.57 -23.06 -8.14
N TRP A 33 -0.68 -23.53 -8.25
CA TRP A 33 -1.84 -22.69 -8.52
C TRP A 33 -2.21 -21.78 -7.34
N GLU A 34 -1.96 -22.21 -6.11
CA GLU A 34 -2.20 -21.37 -4.93
C GLU A 34 -1.25 -20.16 -4.92
N HIS A 35 -0.03 -20.31 -5.47
CA HIS A 35 0.93 -19.22 -5.60
C HIS A 35 0.44 -18.18 -6.59
N LEU A 36 -0.13 -18.60 -7.71
CA LEU A 36 -0.70 -17.70 -8.71
C LEU A 36 -1.92 -16.92 -8.20
N VAL A 37 -2.77 -17.56 -7.39
CA VAL A 37 -3.90 -16.89 -6.74
C VAL A 37 -3.40 -15.80 -5.79
N LEU A 38 -2.41 -16.10 -4.95
CA LEU A 38 -1.88 -15.13 -3.98
C LEU A 38 -1.01 -14.05 -4.62
N VAL A 39 -0.30 -14.36 -5.71
CA VAL A 39 0.33 -13.37 -6.61
C VAL A 39 -0.72 -12.43 -7.19
N GLY A 40 -1.83 -12.98 -7.71
CA GLY A 40 -2.90 -12.19 -8.33
C GLY A 40 -3.56 -11.24 -7.31
N ILE A 41 -3.87 -11.75 -6.11
CA ILE A 41 -4.41 -10.95 -5.02
C ILE A 41 -3.40 -9.88 -4.57
N GLY A 42 -2.12 -10.25 -4.42
CA GLY A 42 -1.04 -9.34 -4.07
C GLY A 42 -0.84 -8.22 -5.09
N ALA A 43 -0.88 -8.56 -6.39
CA ALA A 43 -0.76 -7.61 -7.48
C ALA A 43 -1.96 -6.65 -7.54
N TRP A 44 -3.17 -7.17 -7.36
CA TRP A 44 -4.39 -6.36 -7.32
C TRP A 44 -4.36 -5.39 -6.12
N CYS A 45 -3.95 -5.87 -4.94
CA CYS A 45 -3.79 -5.03 -3.76
C CYS A 45 -2.72 -3.95 -4.00
N GLY A 46 -1.55 -4.32 -4.51
CA GLY A 46 -0.47 -3.37 -4.83
C GLY A 46 -0.85 -2.36 -5.91
N HIS A 47 -1.75 -2.70 -6.83
CA HIS A 47 -2.28 -1.77 -7.82
C HIS A 47 -3.29 -0.77 -7.23
N ASN A 48 -4.14 -1.21 -6.29
CA ASN A 48 -5.14 -0.35 -5.65
C ASN A 48 -4.58 0.49 -4.50
N TYR A 49 -3.48 0.07 -3.88
CA TYR A 49 -2.88 0.72 -2.73
C TYR A 49 -2.56 2.22 -2.93
N PRO A 50 -1.96 2.68 -4.05
CA PRO A 50 -1.69 4.09 -4.25
C PRO A 50 -2.96 4.96 -4.27
N ARG A 51 -4.04 4.44 -4.86
CA ARG A 51 -5.34 5.12 -4.89
C ARG A 51 -5.90 5.29 -3.48
N TRP A 52 -5.86 4.24 -2.67
CA TRP A 52 -6.32 4.32 -1.29
C TRP A 52 -5.48 5.31 -0.48
N GLU A 53 -4.18 5.35 -0.70
CA GLU A 53 -3.29 6.31 -0.03
C GLU A 53 -3.63 7.76 -0.41
N ASP A 54 -3.99 8.04 -1.67
CA ASP A 54 -4.46 9.36 -2.10
C ASP A 54 -5.80 9.74 -1.43
N GLU A 55 -6.77 8.83 -1.43
CA GLU A 55 -8.09 9.04 -0.79
C GLU A 55 -7.97 9.28 0.73
N LEU A 56 -7.09 8.53 1.41
CA LEU A 56 -6.79 8.71 2.82
C LEU A 56 -6.14 10.07 3.11
N LEU A 57 -5.20 10.51 2.26
CA LEU A 57 -4.54 11.79 2.44
C LEU A 57 -5.52 12.95 2.28
N ASP A 58 -6.43 12.87 1.30
CA ASP A 58 -7.50 13.85 1.13
C ASP A 58 -8.45 13.89 2.32
N SER A 59 -8.87 12.73 2.81
CA SER A 59 -9.73 12.63 4.01
C SER A 59 -9.06 13.24 5.24
N VAL A 60 -7.77 12.96 5.45
CA VAL A 60 -6.98 13.54 6.55
C VAL A 60 -6.82 15.04 6.39
N ASN A 61 -6.62 15.53 5.17
CA ASN A 61 -6.52 16.96 4.91
C ASN A 61 -7.83 17.69 5.19
N ARG A 62 -8.99 17.10 4.85
CA ARG A 62 -10.30 17.65 5.24
C ARG A 62 -10.44 17.77 6.76
N MET A 63 -10.13 16.70 7.50
CA MET A 63 -10.16 16.73 8.97
C MET A 63 -9.17 17.74 9.58
N ARG A 64 -8.07 18.04 8.89
CA ARG A 64 -7.09 19.05 9.31
C ARG A 64 -7.58 20.47 9.07
N VAL A 65 -8.26 20.71 7.95
CA VAL A 65 -8.90 22.00 7.66
C VAL A 65 -9.93 22.34 8.74
N ASP A 66 -10.78 21.38 9.13
CA ASP A 66 -11.75 21.56 10.22
C ASP A 66 -11.08 21.96 11.56
N ARG A 67 -9.84 21.52 11.75
CA ARG A 67 -9.03 21.79 12.95
C ARG A 67 -8.06 22.96 12.78
N LYS A 68 -8.12 23.69 11.67
CA LYS A 68 -7.20 24.79 11.32
C LYS A 68 -5.73 24.38 11.36
N LEU A 69 -5.45 23.14 10.97
CA LEU A 69 -4.11 22.58 10.89
C LEU A 69 -3.58 22.64 9.45
N PRO A 70 -2.25 22.78 9.27
CA PRO A 70 -1.64 22.76 7.95
C PRO A 70 -1.85 21.42 7.23
N PRO A 71 -2.10 21.44 5.91
CA PRO A 71 -2.33 20.22 5.14
C PRO A 71 -1.04 19.40 4.97
N LEU A 72 -1.25 18.12 4.71
CA LEU A 72 -0.21 17.13 4.47
C LEU A 72 0.05 16.96 2.98
N LYS A 73 1.32 16.70 2.65
CA LYS A 73 1.76 16.34 1.31
C LYS A 73 2.57 15.05 1.34
N LYS A 74 2.38 14.19 0.35
CA LYS A 74 3.23 13.01 0.15
C LYS A 74 4.66 13.45 -0.13
N ALA A 75 5.60 12.86 0.60
CA ALA A 75 7.02 13.02 0.36
C ALA A 75 7.63 11.68 -0.06
N PHE A 76 8.88 11.73 -0.49
CA PHE A 76 9.63 10.52 -0.85
C PHE A 76 9.79 9.56 0.35
N TRP A 77 9.89 10.11 1.56
CA TRP A 77 9.85 9.38 2.83
C TRP A 77 8.67 9.85 3.67
N GLY A 78 7.59 9.08 3.65
CA GLY A 78 6.39 9.33 4.44
C GLY A 78 5.61 10.57 4.02
N VAL A 79 5.01 11.24 5.01
CA VAL A 79 4.12 12.38 4.81
C VAL A 79 4.69 13.58 5.53
N GLN A 80 4.78 14.72 4.85
CA GLN A 80 5.32 15.96 5.39
C GLN A 80 4.21 16.98 5.58
N VAL A 81 4.34 17.78 6.63
CA VAL A 81 3.46 18.92 6.86
C VAL A 81 3.87 20.03 5.90
N THR A 82 2.91 20.61 5.18
CA THR A 82 3.22 21.79 4.36
C THR A 82 3.63 22.94 5.28
N THR A 83 4.62 23.72 4.86
CA THR A 83 5.04 24.94 5.59
C THR A 83 4.09 26.11 5.36
N GLN A 84 3.11 25.96 4.46
CA GLN A 84 2.05 26.94 4.30
C GLN A 84 1.18 26.95 5.57
N GLY A 85 0.98 28.14 6.14
CA GLY A 85 0.05 28.36 7.24
C GLY A 85 -1.35 27.83 6.90
N PRO A 86 -2.20 27.58 7.91
CA PRO A 86 -3.56 27.09 7.66
C PRO A 86 -4.23 27.97 6.60
N PRO A 87 -5.00 27.39 5.66
CA PRO A 87 -5.69 28.19 4.65
C PRO A 87 -6.55 29.22 5.39
N GLU A 88 -6.19 30.49 5.25
CA GLU A 88 -7.03 31.60 5.70
C GLU A 88 -8.31 31.54 4.84
N GLU A 89 -9.45 31.57 5.52
CA GLU A 89 -10.81 31.38 4.96
C GLU A 89 -11.08 32.26 3.72
#